data_AF-A0A355DHK7-F1
#
_entry.id   AF-A0A355DHK7-F1
#
_cell.length_a   1.000
_cell.length_b   1.000
_cell.length_c   1.000
_cell.angle_alpha   90.00
_cell.angle_beta   90.00
_cell.angle_gamma   90.00
#
_symmetry.space_group_name_H-M   'P 1'
#
loop_
_entity.id
_entity.type
_entity.pdbx_description
1 polymer ?
#
loop_
_entity_poly.entity_id
_entity_poly.type
_entity_poly.pdbx_seq_one_letter_code
_entity_poly.pdbx_strand_id
1 'polypeptide(L)' 'MATLWHGRFEGGPADALRALNDSLPFDRRMFREDIAGSRAHVSMLARVGLLDSADAGAVLEALDTTEA' A
#
# COMPACT_ATOMS: atom_id res chain seq x y z
N MET A 1 12.47 2.37 12.18
CA MET A 1 12.07 1.85 10.85
C MET A 1 12.21 2.97 9.84
N ALA A 2 12.87 2.73 8.70
CA ALA A 2 12.87 3.66 7.59
C ALA A 2 11.48 3.67 6.92
N THR A 3 11.03 4.81 6.43
CA THR A 3 9.77 4.91 5.67
C THR A 3 9.93 4.28 4.29
N LEU A 4 8.85 3.82 3.68
CA LEU A 4 8.85 3.14 2.37
C LEU A 4 9.56 3.93 1.25
N TRP A 5 9.60 5.26 1.40
CA TRP A 5 10.11 6.26 0.45
C TRP A 5 11.49 6.81 0.80
N HIS A 6 12.15 6.25 1.81
CA HIS A 6 13.47 6.71 2.26
C HIS A 6 14.54 6.63 1.16
N GLY A 7 14.36 5.84 0.11
CA GLY A 7 15.29 5.81 -1.03
C GLY A 7 16.68 5.27 -0.64
N ARG A 8 17.73 5.80 -1.27
CA ARG A 8 19.13 5.35 -1.10
C ARG A 8 19.96 6.37 -0.30
N PHE A 9 19.46 6.83 0.83
CA PHE A 9 20.24 7.68 1.74
C PHE A 9 20.82 6.84 2.89
N GLU A 10 22.01 7.19 3.37
CA GLU A 10 22.60 6.49 4.53
C GLU A 10 21.88 6.85 5.85
N GLY A 11 21.18 7.98 5.88
CA GLY A 11 20.45 8.49 7.05
C GLY A 11 19.00 8.84 6.76
N GLY A 12 18.24 9.12 7.82
CA GLY A 12 16.84 9.54 7.69
C GLY A 12 16.68 10.91 7.01
N PRO A 13 15.53 11.18 6.37
CA PRO A 13 15.24 12.48 5.79
C PRO A 13 15.20 13.56 6.89
N ALA A 14 15.72 14.75 6.57
CA ALA A 14 15.59 15.92 7.43
C ALA A 14 14.11 16.24 7.70
N ASP A 15 13.80 16.82 8.88
CA ASP A 15 12.41 17.09 9.28
C ASP A 15 11.67 17.98 8.28
N ALA A 16 12.36 18.97 7.68
CA ALA A 16 11.79 19.80 6.64
C ALA A 16 11.35 19.00 5.40
N LEU A 17 12.13 17.99 5.00
CA LEU A 17 11.79 17.12 3.87
C LEU A 17 10.64 16.18 4.21
N ARG A 18 10.56 15.72 5.46
CA ARG A 18 9.42 14.92 5.93
C ARG A 18 8.13 15.73 5.91
N ALA A 19 8.16 16.94 6.45
CA ALA A 19 7.00 17.84 6.47
C ALA A 19 6.53 18.21 5.06
N LEU A 20 7.46 18.36 4.11
CA LEU A 20 7.14 18.63 2.71
C LEU A 20 6.46 17.44 2.00
N ASN A 21 6.85 16.20 2.34
CA ASN A 21 6.38 14.99 1.67
C ASN A 21 5.18 14.30 2.34
N ASP A 22 4.74 14.77 3.50
CA ASP A 22 3.61 14.15 4.20
C ASP A 22 2.28 14.51 3.55
N SER A 23 1.80 13.64 2.65
CA SER A 23 0.53 13.80 1.95
C SER A 23 -0.64 13.09 2.64
N LEU A 24 -0.40 12.31 3.70
CA LEU A 24 -1.43 11.48 4.34
C LEU A 24 -2.65 12.30 4.82
N PRO A 25 -2.51 13.52 5.40
CA PRO A 25 -3.67 14.32 5.80
C PRO A 25 -4.66 14.60 4.66
N PHE A 26 -4.15 14.67 3.41
CA PHE A 26 -4.92 14.93 2.20
C PHE A 26 -5.34 13.63 1.48
N ASP A 27 -4.40 12.72 1.23
CA ASP A 27 -4.61 11.53 0.39
C ASP A 27 -5.47 10.46 1.05
N ARG A 28 -5.60 10.46 2.39
CA ARG A 28 -6.46 9.50 3.12
C ARG A 28 -7.90 9.43 2.60
N ARG A 29 -8.38 10.49 1.92
CA ARG A 29 -9.70 10.50 1.30
C ARG A 29 -9.85 9.49 0.15
N MET A 30 -8.74 9.04 -0.43
CA MET A 30 -8.66 8.09 -1.56
C MET A 30 -8.44 6.64 -1.12
N PHE A 31 -8.54 6.33 0.19
CA PHE A 31 -8.21 4.99 0.69
C PHE A 31 -9.11 3.89 0.10
N ARG A 32 -10.37 4.21 -0.23
CA ARG A 32 -11.30 3.24 -0.83
C ARG A 32 -10.89 2.88 -2.25
N GLU A 33 -10.44 3.87 -3.03
CA GLU A 33 -9.91 3.68 -4.37
C GLU A 33 -8.61 2.87 -4.35
N ASP A 34 -7.75 3.09 -3.36
CA ASP A 34 -6.52 2.31 -3.15
C ASP A 34 -6.83 0.84 -2.81
N ILE A 35 -7.81 0.58 -1.94
CA ILE A 35 -8.29 -0.78 -1.63
C ILE A 35 -8.90 -1.44 -2.87
N ALA A 36 -9.74 -0.73 -3.63
CA ALA A 36 -10.34 -1.25 -4.86
C ALA A 36 -9.27 -1.62 -5.90
N GLY A 37 -8.26 -0.76 -6.08
CA GLY A 37 -7.10 -1.02 -6.93
C GLY A 37 -6.30 -2.25 -6.47
N SER A 38 -6.09 -2.36 -5.16
CA SER A 38 -5.38 -3.49 -4.55
C SER A 38 -6.12 -4.82 -4.77
N ARG A 39 -7.44 -4.88 -4.56
CA ARG A 39 -8.26 -6.08 -4.85
C ARG A 39 -8.14 -6.50 -6.32
N ALA A 40 -8.22 -5.55 -7.23
CA ALA A 40 -8.09 -5.81 -8.66
C ALA A 40 -6.69 -6.35 -9.02
N HIS A 41 -5.64 -5.76 -8.42
CA HIS A 41 -4.26 -6.19 -8.64
C HIS A 41 -4.00 -7.60 -8.12
N VAL A 42 -4.41 -7.90 -6.88
CA VAL A 42 -4.28 -9.24 -6.28
C VAL A 42 -5.01 -10.30 -7.10
N SER A 43 -6.25 -10.01 -7.53
CA SER A 43 -7.03 -10.90 -8.39
C SER A 43 -6.32 -11.16 -9.73
N MET A 44 -5.70 -10.13 -10.30
CA MET A 44 -4.92 -10.26 -11.53
C MET A 44 -3.66 -11.11 -11.31
N LEU A 45 -2.91 -10.88 -10.23
CA LEU A 45 -1.70 -11.65 -9.90
C LEU A 45 -2.01 -13.14 -9.76
N ALA A 46 -3.12 -13.48 -9.09
CA ALA A 46 -3.58 -14.86 -8.98
C ALA A 46 -3.93 -15.45 -10.36
N ARG A 47 -4.63 -14.68 -11.19
CA ARG A 47 -5.02 -15.11 -12.54
C ARG A 47 -3.82 -15.41 -13.45
N VAL A 48 -2.75 -14.62 -13.35
CA VAL A 48 -1.52 -14.84 -14.16
C VAL A 48 -0.55 -15.84 -13.53
N GLY A 49 -0.91 -16.43 -12.39
CA GLY A 49 -0.10 -17.46 -11.71
C GLY A 49 1.13 -16.90 -10.97
N LEU A 50 1.16 -15.61 -10.66
CA LEU A 50 2.22 -14.99 -9.85
C LEU A 50 1.93 -15.07 -8.35
N LEU A 51 0.69 -15.33 -7.97
CA LEU A 51 0.24 -15.52 -6.60
C LEU A 51 -0.64 -16.77 -6.55
N ASP A 52 -0.48 -17.62 -5.54
CA ASP A 52 -1.39 -18.76 -5.39
C ASP A 52 -2.76 -18.32 -4.86
N SER A 53 -3.75 -19.20 -5.00
CA SER A 53 -5.14 -18.88 -4.63
C SER A 53 -5.34 -18.72 -3.12
N ALA A 54 -4.53 -19.39 -2.29
CA ALA A 54 -4.66 -19.31 -0.84
C ALA A 54 -4.13 -17.97 -0.34
N ASP A 55 -2.95 -17.56 -0.82
CA ASP A 55 -2.37 -16.25 -0.54
C ASP A 55 -3.24 -15.12 -1.08
N ALA A 56 -3.77 -15.25 -2.30
CA ALA A 56 -4.69 -14.27 -2.86
C ALA A 56 -5.96 -14.12 -2.00
N GLY A 57 -6.54 -15.23 -1.54
CA GLY A 57 -7.69 -15.23 -0.63
C GLY A 57 -7.40 -14.51 0.68
N ALA A 58 -6.27 -14.82 1.31
CA ALA A 58 -5.86 -14.19 2.57
C ALA A 58 -5.67 -12.67 2.43
N VAL A 59 -5.08 -12.20 1.32
CA VAL A 59 -4.91 -10.76 1.07
C VAL A 59 -6.26 -10.08 0.84
N LEU A 60 -7.17 -10.71 0.08
CA LEU A 60 -8.51 -10.15 -0.15
C LEU A 60 -9.31 -10.02 1.15
N GLU A 61 -9.28 -11.02 2.03
CA GLU A 61 -9.93 -10.95 3.35
C GLU A 61 -9.33 -9.85 4.24
N ALA A 62 -8.00 -9.67 4.18
CA ALA A 62 -7.34 -8.59 4.90
C ALA A 62 -7.73 -7.20 4.36
N LEU A 63 -7.90 -7.05 3.04
CA LEU A 63 -8.38 -5.82 2.42
C LEU A 63 -9.83 -5.51 2.82
N ASP A 64 -10.68 -6.52 2.90
CA ASP A 64 -12.07 -6.36 3.39
C ASP A 64 -12.10 -5.93 4.86
N THR A 65 -11.25 -6.52 5.70
CA THR A 65 -11.12 -6.13 7.11
C THR A 65 -10.59 -4.70 7.26
N THR A 66 -9.71 -4.26 6.36
CA THR A 66 -9.11 -2.91 6.39
C THR A 66 -10.09 -1.83 5.92
N GLU A 67 -11.04 -2.18 5.05
CA GLU A 67 -12.05 -1.24 4.55
C GLU A 67 -13.20 -0.99 5.55
N ALA A 68 -13.47 -1.96 6.44
CA ALA A 68 -14.55 -1.93 7.42
C ALA A 68 -14.38 -0.82 8.48
#